data_AF-A0A3C2B6B8-F1
#
_entry.id   AF-A0A3C2B6B8-F1
#
_cell.length_a   1.000
_cell.length_b   1.000
_cell.length_c   1.000
_cell.angle_alpha   90.00
_cell.angle_beta   90.00
_cell.angle_gamma   90.00
#
_symmetry.space_group_name_H-M   'P 1'
#
loop_
_entity.id
_entity.type
_entity.pdbx_description
1 polymer ?
#
loop_
_entity_poly.entity_id
_entity_poly.type
_entity_poly.pdbx_seq_one_letter_code
_entity_poly.pdbx_strand_id
1 'polypeptide(L)' 'VVQSWYGGSRAGEGLADVLFGAVNPSARLPFSVPVDELHLPAFDRDATSFRYDQWHGWWHLGRVGVAPAYPFGFGLSYT' A
#
# COMPACT_ATOMS: atom_id res chain seq x y z
N VAL A 1 3.59 0.05 -13.45
CA VAL A 1 4.41 0.16 -12.21
C VAL A 1 4.26 -1.14 -11.44
N VAL A 2 5.35 -1.70 -10.92
CA VAL A 2 5.33 -2.91 -10.08
C VAL A 2 5.89 -2.55 -8.71
N GLN A 3 5.20 -2.96 -7.65
CA GLN A 3 5.68 -2.83 -6.29
C GLN A 3 6.09 -4.20 -5.76
N SER A 4 7.40 -4.42 -5.57
CA SER A 4 7.98 -5.73 -5.26
C SER A 4 8.40 -5.93 -3.80
N TRP A 5 8.36 -4.86 -2.99
CA TRP A 5 8.78 -4.88 -1.58
C TRP A 5 10.18 -5.48 -1.35
N TYR A 6 10.41 -6.02 -0.16
CA TYR A 6 11.62 -6.73 0.23
C TYR A 6 11.44 -8.25 0.06
N GLY A 7 11.67 -8.77 -1.14
CA GLY A 7 11.40 -10.18 -1.52
C GLY A 7 12.43 -11.22 -1.07
N GLY A 8 13.36 -10.88 -0.15
CA GLY A 8 14.40 -11.80 0.33
C GLY A 8 15.42 -12.21 -0.74
N SER A 9 16.08 -13.35 -0.53
CA SER A 9 17.21 -13.81 -1.36
C SER A 9 16.84 -14.14 -2.81
N ARG A 10 15.56 -14.43 -3.08
CA ARG A 10 15.04 -14.80 -4.41
C ARG A 10 14.23 -13.66 -5.06
N ALA A 11 14.32 -12.44 -4.52
CA ALA A 11 13.54 -11.29 -4.99
C ALA A 11 13.76 -10.97 -6.47
N GLY A 12 15.01 -11.10 -6.95
CA GLY A 12 15.37 -10.81 -8.34
C GLY A 12 14.72 -11.79 -9.32
N GLU A 13 14.77 -13.09 -9.03
CA GLU A 13 14.15 -14.12 -9.87
C GLU A 13 12.62 -13.98 -9.84
N GLY A 14 12.04 -13.82 -8.64
CA GLY A 14 10.59 -13.64 -8.51
C GLY A 14 10.06 -12.39 -9.22
N LEU A 15 10.82 -11.29 -9.21
CA LEU A 15 10.45 -10.08 -9.97
C LEU A 15 10.56 -10.32 -11.48
N ALA A 16 11.61 -11.00 -11.95
CA ALA A 16 11.77 -11.32 -13.37
C ALA A 16 10.62 -12.20 -13.88
N ASP A 17 10.24 -13.24 -13.12
CA ASP A 17 9.13 -14.13 -13.46
C ASP A 17 7.82 -13.36 -13.66
N VAL A 18 7.56 -12.35 -12.82
CA VAL A 18 6.40 -11.46 -12.99
C VAL A 18 6.57 -10.58 -14.23
N LEU A 19 7.68 -9.84 -14.35
CA LEU A 19 7.89 -8.86 -15.44
C LEU A 19 7.83 -9.49 -16.83
N PHE A 20 8.27 -10.74 -16.98
CA PHE A 20 8.24 -11.48 -18.24
C PHE A 20 7.01 -12.39 -18.40
N GLY A 21 6.06 -12.34 -17.46
CA GLY A 21 4.79 -13.06 -17.56
C GLY A 21 4.88 -14.56 -17.33
N ALA A 22 6.01 -15.08 -16.82
CA ALA A 22 6.11 -16.46 -16.37
C ALA A 22 5.20 -16.73 -15.16
N VAL A 23 4.97 -15.69 -14.34
CA VAL A 23 4.01 -15.69 -13.23
C VAL A 23 3.07 -14.48 -13.35
N ASN A 24 1.76 -14.71 -13.24
CA ASN A 24 0.79 -13.64 -13.22
C ASN A 24 0.76 -12.96 -11.83
N PRO A 25 0.90 -11.62 -11.72
CA PRO A 25 0.76 -10.93 -10.44
C PRO A 25 -0.64 -11.12 -9.85
N SER A 26 -0.68 -11.51 -8.57
CA SER A 26 -1.94 -11.81 -7.86
C SER A 26 -2.08 -11.09 -6.52
N ALA A 27 -1.04 -10.38 -6.09
CA ALA A 27 -1.00 -9.72 -4.79
C ALA A 27 -1.98 -8.54 -4.71
N ARG A 28 -2.48 -8.28 -3.50
CA ARG A 28 -3.37 -7.16 -3.17
C ARG A 28 -2.72 -6.32 -2.08
N LEU A 29 -2.80 -4.99 -2.19
CA LEU A 29 -2.20 -4.07 -1.22
C LEU A 29 -2.82 -4.25 0.17
N PRO A 30 -2.02 -4.44 1.23
CA PRO A 30 -2.52 -4.56 2.60
C PRO A 30 -2.80 -3.20 3.27
N PHE A 31 -2.61 -2.09 2.56
CA PHE A 31 -2.91 -0.73 3.01
C PHE A 31 -3.29 0.15 1.82
N SER A 32 -3.85 1.33 2.09
CA SER A 32 -4.06 2.36 1.06
C SER A 32 -2.85 3.27 0.94
N VAL A 33 -2.52 3.68 -0.28
CA VAL A 33 -1.50 4.70 -0.56
C VAL A 33 -2.22 6.01 -0.83
N PRO A 34 -2.06 7.05 0.00
CA PRO A 34 -2.69 8.35 -0.24
C PRO A 34 -2.04 9.06 -1.43
N VAL A 35 -2.75 10.03 -2.02
CA VAL A 35 -2.20 10.91 -3.07
C VAL A 35 -1.21 11.92 -2.48
N ASP A 36 -1.43 12.31 -1.23
CA ASP A 36 -0.70 13.36 -0.53
C ASP A 36 -0.56 13.00 0.95
N GLU A 37 0.55 13.36 1.58
CA GLU A 37 0.82 13.10 2.99
C GLU A 37 -0.16 13.80 3.94
N LEU A 38 -0.74 14.94 3.52
CA LEU A 38 -1.72 15.71 4.29
C LEU A 38 -3.03 14.93 4.53
N HIS A 39 -3.25 13.85 3.79
CA HIS A 39 -4.41 12.96 3.97
C HIS A 39 -4.17 11.84 4.96
N LEU A 40 -2.97 11.73 5.53
CA LEU A 40 -2.67 10.78 6.61
C LEU A 40 -3.07 11.37 7.97
N PRO A 41 -3.32 10.50 8.98
CA PRO A 41 -3.40 10.96 10.36
C PRO A 41 -2.17 11.77 10.76
N ALA A 42 -2.36 12.76 11.63
CA ALA A 42 -1.27 13.56 12.16
C ALA A 42 -0.19 12.65 12.76
N PHE A 43 1.05 12.86 12.33
CA PHE A 43 2.21 12.13 12.79
C PHE A 43 3.20 13.10 13.43
N ASP A 44 3.62 12.78 14.64
CA ASP A 44 4.69 13.46 15.35
C ASP A 44 5.74 12.42 15.74
N ARG A 45 6.96 12.59 15.22
CA ARG A 45 8.07 11.67 15.43
C ARG A 45 8.60 11.69 16.86
N ASP A 46 8.38 12.78 17.59
CA ASP A 46 8.89 13.01 18.94
C ASP A 46 7.79 12.85 20.01
N ALA A 47 6.56 12.52 19.59
CA ALA A 47 5.44 12.28 20.50
C ALA A 47 5.72 11.11 21.44
N THR A 48 5.54 11.34 22.74
CA THR A 48 5.66 10.31 23.78
C THR A 48 4.36 9.53 24.01
N SER A 49 3.25 10.01 23.46
CA SER A 49 1.96 9.33 23.50
C SER A 49 1.12 9.71 22.28
N PHE A 50 0.23 8.80 21.87
CA PHE A 50 -0.70 9.03 20.78
C PHE A 50 -2.05 8.39 21.11
N ARG A 51 -3.16 9.06 20.79
CA ARG A 51 -4.50 8.48 20.94
C ARG A 51 -4.90 7.79 19.64
N TYR A 52 -4.87 6.46 19.65
CA TYR A 52 -5.35 5.67 18.53
C TYR A 52 -6.88 5.60 18.55
N ASP A 53 -7.54 6.10 17.51
CA ASP A 53 -8.97 5.94 17.31
C ASP A 53 -9.27 4.91 16.21
N GLN A 54 -10.54 4.73 15.86
CA GLN A 54 -10.96 3.77 14.84
C GLN A 54 -10.65 4.24 13.40
N TRP A 55 -10.20 5.48 13.19
CA TRP A 55 -10.04 6.10 11.88
C TRP A 55 -8.59 6.08 11.42
N HIS A 56 -8.14 4.90 10.99
CA HIS A 56 -6.80 4.66 10.45
C HIS A 56 -6.87 4.11 9.02
N GLY A 57 -5.74 4.19 8.30
CA GLY A 57 -5.58 3.62 6.95
C GLY A 57 -6.72 4.02 6.01
N TRP A 58 -7.35 3.03 5.38
CA TRP A 58 -8.43 3.26 4.41
C TRP A 58 -9.74 3.77 5.06
N TRP A 59 -10.00 3.46 6.33
CA TRP A 59 -11.15 4.00 7.07
C TRP A 59 -11.00 5.50 7.30
N HIS A 60 -9.78 5.97 7.56
CA HIS A 60 -9.50 7.41 7.66
C HIS A 60 -9.84 8.13 6.36
N LEU A 61 -9.28 7.65 5.24
CA LEU A 61 -9.50 8.22 3.91
C LEU A 61 -10.98 8.22 3.52
N GLY A 62 -11.69 7.12 3.80
CA GLY A 62 -13.13 7.03 3.58
C GLY A 62 -13.94 8.03 4.41
N ARG A 63 -13.55 8.26 5.67
CA ARG A 63 -14.20 9.25 6.56
C ARG A 63 -14.00 10.69 6.08
N VAL A 64 -12.80 11.04 5.60
CA VAL A 64 -12.50 12.39 5.11
C VAL A 64 -12.90 12.62 3.65
N GLY A 65 -13.41 11.58 2.97
CA GLY A 65 -13.88 11.69 1.58
C GLY A 65 -12.75 11.81 0.55
N VAL A 66 -11.54 11.32 0.86
CA VAL A 66 -10.37 11.41 0.00
C VAL A 66 -10.15 10.08 -0.72
N ALA A 67 -10.04 10.12 -2.05
CA ALA A 67 -9.67 8.97 -2.85
C ALA A 67 -8.15 8.68 -2.73
N PRO A 68 -7.74 7.44 -2.42
CA PRO A 68 -6.33 7.05 -2.42
C PRO A 68 -5.77 6.96 -3.85
N ALA A 69 -4.45 7.13 -4.01
CA ALA A 69 -3.75 6.82 -5.26
C ALA A 69 -3.85 5.32 -5.59
N TYR A 70 -3.73 4.47 -4.57
CA TYR A 70 -3.98 3.03 -4.66
C TYR A 70 -4.79 2.58 -3.43
N PRO A 71 -6.03 2.08 -3.58
CA PRO A 71 -6.87 1.69 -2.45
C PRO A 71 -6.38 0.39 -1.77
N PHE A 72 -6.83 0.18 -0.55
CA PHE A 72 -6.68 -1.11 0.13
C PHE A 72 -7.26 -2.23 -0.74
N GLY A 73 -6.53 -3.34 -0.85
CA GLY A 73 -6.92 -4.46 -1.71
C GLY A 73 -6.68 -4.22 -3.20
N PHE A 74 -6.07 -3.09 -3.61
CA PHE A 74 -5.73 -2.86 -5.01
C PHE A 74 -4.63 -3.84 -5.47
N GLY A 75 -4.77 -4.32 -6.70
CA GLY A 75 -3.82 -5.20 -7.35
C GLY A 75 -4.34 -5.55 -8.74
N LEU A 76 -3.47 -5.43 -9.74
CA LEU A 76 -3.79 -5.78 -11.12
C LEU A 76 -3.24 -7.18 -11.43
N SER A 77 -3.80 -7.77 -12.48
CA SER A 77 -3.44 -9.08 -13.03
C SER A 77 -3.25 -8.92 -14.55
N TYR A 78 -2.55 -9.86 -15.18
CA TYR A 78 -2.46 -9.93 -16.64
C TYR A 78 -3.75 -10.45 -17.30
N THR A 79 -4.67 -11.04 -16.52
CA THR A 79 -6.01 -11.48 -16.96
C THR A 79 -7.07 -11.29 -15.89
#